data_AF-A0A433K3X9-F1
#
_entry.id   AF-A0A433K3X9-F1
#
_cell.length_a   1.000
_cell.length_b   1.000
_cell.length_c   1.000
_cell.angle_alpha   90.00
_cell.angle_beta   90.00
_cell.angle_gamma   90.00
#
_symmetry.space_group_name_H-M   'P 1'
#
loop_
_entity.id
_entity.type
_entity.pdbx_description
1 polymer ?
#
loop_
_entity_poly.entity_id
_entity_poly.type
_entity_poly.pdbx_seq_one_letter_code
_entity_poly.pdbx_strand_id
1 'polypeptide(L)'
;MKFNFFTSVTPETAFLETILAKKDYELWNYRQDLLLKAPQILMNCLHYERSISKNLRNAIIERLASLQAVSPEKRQEKPSLLISDIDNTFLSSRDPRYESNSTPYPGIKELYKALLHGNSNDDLPLRRKASLCAFLTARPGQPLFKHFRPLSSKMKKITSDALRLAGIALEKQLILWGDFLHCLPQPGSMYKSLGKGKIANFDKFSKLYADYQFIFFGDNGEADIDVARAMLRSAGAAMSAIFIHDLKNLSPDEIKQFAAEGIFIYKSIIDAALIALTKELISHEQALDIARAVVNETDNSHTSSDDKAITAFNRRIEAISLDLQRLHQQLADPEIIELIKRINKKHLLPPSLSSDLSYS
;
A
#
# COMPACT_ATOMS: atom_id res chain seq x y z
N MET A 1 -3.59 -56.01 -7.46
CA MET A 1 -2.95 -54.84 -6.84
C MET A 1 -3.99 -53.73 -6.75
N LYS A 2 -4.65 -53.54 -5.61
CA LYS A 2 -5.62 -52.46 -5.39
C LYS A 2 -4.84 -51.20 -5.00
N PHE A 3 -4.78 -50.21 -5.88
CA PHE A 3 -4.28 -48.89 -5.53
C PHE A 3 -5.34 -48.18 -4.68
N ASN A 4 -5.23 -48.31 -3.36
CA ASN A 4 -5.92 -47.41 -2.44
C ASN A 4 -5.24 -46.03 -2.50
N PHE A 5 -5.76 -45.14 -3.33
CA PHE A 5 -5.53 -43.71 -3.16
C PHE A 5 -6.33 -43.26 -1.92
N PHE A 6 -5.75 -43.44 -0.73
CA PHE A 6 -6.12 -42.58 0.39
C PHE A 6 -5.55 -41.19 0.07
N THR A 7 -6.33 -40.39 -0.66
CA THR A 7 -6.07 -38.95 -0.72
C THR A 7 -6.45 -38.40 0.65
N SER A 8 -5.48 -38.21 1.53
CA SER A 8 -5.68 -37.36 2.70
C SER A 8 -6.11 -35.99 2.17
N VAL A 9 -7.39 -35.66 2.31
CA VAL A 9 -7.90 -34.33 1.95
C VAL A 9 -7.14 -33.34 2.80
N THR A 10 -6.29 -32.52 2.17
CA THR A 10 -5.58 -31.50 2.92
C THR A 10 -6.59 -30.48 3.45
N PRO A 11 -6.34 -29.83 4.59
CA PRO A 11 -7.24 -28.79 5.11
C PRO A 11 -7.61 -27.73 4.07
N GLU A 12 -6.69 -27.41 3.16
CA GLU A 12 -6.88 -26.48 2.06
C GLU A 12 -7.86 -27.02 1.00
N THR A 13 -7.79 -28.33 0.70
CA THR A 13 -8.71 -28.97 -0.25
C THR A 13 -10.13 -29.02 0.31
N ALA A 14 -10.29 -29.36 1.59
CA ALA A 14 -11.59 -29.32 2.28
C ALA A 14 -12.18 -27.90 2.35
N PHE A 15 -11.34 -26.89 2.55
CA PHE A 15 -11.75 -25.49 2.52
C PHE A 15 -12.29 -25.07 1.13
N LEU A 16 -11.64 -25.52 0.05
CA LEU A 16 -12.07 -25.24 -1.31
C LEU A 16 -13.35 -25.97 -1.71
N GLU A 17 -13.50 -27.24 -1.33
CA GLU A 17 -14.75 -27.99 -1.53
C GLU A 17 -15.92 -27.33 -0.78
N THR A 18 -15.67 -26.78 0.41
CA THR A 18 -16.66 -26.02 1.17
C THR A 18 -17.12 -24.75 0.44
N ILE A 19 -16.22 -24.04 -0.24
CA ILE A 19 -16.57 -22.87 -1.07
C ILE A 19 -17.47 -23.32 -2.24
N LEU A 20 -17.11 -24.40 -2.92
CA LEU A 20 -17.85 -24.89 -4.09
C LEU A 20 -19.21 -25.49 -3.74
N ALA A 21 -19.38 -26.03 -2.53
CA ALA A 21 -20.63 -26.64 -2.08
C ALA A 21 -21.69 -25.61 -1.61
N LYS A 22 -21.31 -24.36 -1.32
CA LYS A 22 -22.25 -23.33 -0.85
C LYS A 22 -23.16 -22.82 -1.97
N LYS A 23 -24.42 -22.53 -1.63
CA LYS A 23 -25.35 -21.79 -2.50
C LYS A 23 -24.91 -20.34 -2.62
N ASP A 24 -25.27 -19.66 -3.70
CA ASP A 24 -24.73 -18.33 -4.04
C ASP A 24 -24.93 -17.28 -2.95
N TYR A 25 -26.09 -17.21 -2.31
CA TYR A 25 -26.32 -16.26 -1.21
C TYR A 25 -25.50 -16.56 0.05
N GLU A 26 -25.37 -17.84 0.43
CA GLU A 26 -24.54 -18.27 1.55
C GLU A 26 -23.05 -18.05 1.25
N LEU A 27 -22.66 -18.30 0.00
CA LEU A 27 -21.30 -18.09 -0.47
C LEU A 27 -20.96 -16.60 -0.53
N TRP A 28 -21.91 -15.73 -0.86
CA TRP A 28 -21.72 -14.28 -0.82
C TRP A 28 -21.41 -13.79 0.60
N ASN A 29 -22.23 -14.18 1.59
CA ASN A 29 -21.98 -13.83 2.99
C ASN A 29 -20.64 -14.39 3.49
N TYR A 30 -20.35 -15.64 3.14
CA TYR A 30 -19.09 -16.29 3.47
C TYR A 30 -17.88 -15.61 2.82
N ARG A 31 -18.02 -15.13 1.57
CA ARG A 31 -17.00 -14.35 0.87
C ARG A 31 -16.70 -13.05 1.62
N GLN A 32 -17.74 -12.29 1.99
CA GLN A 32 -17.55 -11.05 2.75
C GLN A 32 -16.80 -11.32 4.05
N ASP A 33 -17.22 -12.34 4.80
CA ASP A 33 -16.55 -12.74 6.03
C ASP A 33 -15.09 -13.17 5.81
N LEU A 34 -14.77 -13.88 4.73
CA LEU A 34 -13.40 -14.29 4.39
C LEU A 34 -12.51 -13.11 4.02
N LEU A 35 -12.99 -12.21 3.17
CA LEU A 35 -12.25 -11.01 2.76
C LEU A 35 -11.98 -10.10 3.97
N LEU A 36 -12.91 -10.07 4.91
CA LEU A 36 -12.78 -9.27 6.13
C LEU A 36 -11.91 -9.93 7.19
N LYS A 37 -12.15 -11.20 7.54
CA LYS A 37 -11.54 -11.82 8.74
C LYS A 37 -10.23 -12.55 8.44
N ALA A 38 -10.05 -13.02 7.21
CA ALA A 38 -8.93 -13.88 6.84
C ALA A 38 -8.39 -13.63 5.41
N PRO A 39 -8.18 -12.36 4.98
CA PRO A 39 -7.78 -12.06 3.61
C PRO A 39 -6.46 -12.74 3.22
N GLN A 40 -5.48 -12.80 4.13
CA GLN A 40 -4.20 -13.45 3.85
C GLN A 40 -4.32 -14.97 3.69
N ILE A 41 -5.20 -15.64 4.44
CA ILE A 41 -5.43 -17.08 4.31
C ILE A 41 -6.04 -17.37 2.94
N LEU A 42 -7.07 -16.62 2.56
CA LEU A 42 -7.71 -16.74 1.25
C LEU A 42 -6.68 -16.56 0.11
N MET A 43 -5.84 -15.53 0.21
CA MET A 43 -4.80 -15.29 -0.79
C MET A 43 -3.73 -16.39 -0.81
N ASN A 44 -3.34 -16.92 0.34
CA ASN A 44 -2.41 -18.06 0.41
C ASN A 44 -2.98 -19.30 -0.29
N CYS A 45 -4.23 -19.66 -0.01
CA CYS A 45 -4.90 -20.79 -0.65
C CYS A 45 -5.09 -20.58 -2.15
N LEU A 46 -5.54 -19.39 -2.58
CA LEU A 46 -5.87 -19.15 -3.98
C LEU A 46 -4.66 -18.84 -4.85
N HIS A 47 -3.57 -18.30 -4.31
CA HIS A 47 -2.45 -17.82 -5.12
C HIS A 47 -1.17 -18.63 -4.93
N TYR A 48 -0.84 -18.97 -3.69
CA TYR A 48 0.48 -19.49 -3.35
C TYR A 48 0.52 -21.00 -3.08
N GLU A 49 -0.64 -21.62 -2.85
CA GLU A 49 -0.70 -23.06 -2.61
C GLU A 49 -0.52 -23.85 -3.91
N ARG A 50 0.60 -24.58 -3.99
CA ARG A 50 0.98 -25.35 -5.19
C ARG A 50 0.27 -26.69 -5.30
N SER A 51 -0.25 -27.21 -4.18
CA SER A 51 -1.02 -28.46 -4.17
C SER A 51 -2.37 -28.34 -4.87
N ILE A 52 -2.87 -27.12 -5.10
CA ILE A 52 -4.14 -26.86 -5.77
C ILE A 52 -3.92 -26.62 -7.27
N SER A 53 -4.64 -27.36 -8.11
CA SER A 53 -4.56 -27.23 -9.57
C SER A 53 -4.92 -25.82 -10.03
N LYS A 54 -4.27 -25.33 -11.10
CA LYS A 54 -4.53 -24.00 -11.66
C LYS A 54 -5.99 -23.82 -12.08
N ASN A 55 -6.60 -24.87 -12.65
CA ASN A 55 -7.99 -24.85 -13.11
C ASN A 55 -8.97 -24.69 -11.95
N LEU A 56 -8.75 -25.43 -10.85
CA LEU A 56 -9.60 -25.33 -9.66
C LEU A 56 -9.50 -23.94 -9.01
N ARG A 57 -8.29 -23.38 -8.92
CA ARG A 57 -8.09 -21.99 -8.43
C ARG A 57 -8.84 -20.97 -9.27
N ASN A 58 -8.71 -21.05 -10.59
CA ASN A 58 -9.40 -20.13 -11.49
C ASN A 58 -10.92 -20.26 -11.37
N ALA A 59 -11.45 -21.48 -11.32
CA ALA A 59 -12.89 -21.72 -11.16
C ALA A 59 -13.44 -21.12 -9.86
N ILE A 60 -12.67 -21.18 -8.77
CA ILE A 60 -13.07 -20.57 -7.49
C ILE A 60 -13.01 -19.04 -7.55
N ILE A 61 -11.96 -18.47 -8.14
CA ILE A 61 -11.84 -17.02 -8.31
C ILE A 61 -13.00 -16.50 -9.16
N GLU A 62 -13.30 -17.16 -10.28
CA GLU A 62 -14.41 -16.82 -11.17
C GLU A 62 -15.76 -16.93 -10.45
N ARG A 63 -15.97 -18.00 -9.68
CA ARG A 63 -17.19 -18.16 -8.89
C ARG A 63 -17.34 -17.11 -7.80
N LEU A 64 -16.27 -16.76 -7.08
CA LEU A 64 -16.33 -15.70 -6.07
C LEU A 64 -16.57 -14.33 -6.71
N ALA A 65 -16.02 -14.09 -7.90
CA ALA A 65 -16.25 -12.86 -8.66
C ALA A 65 -17.68 -12.76 -9.21
N SER A 66 -18.30 -13.88 -9.63
CA SER A 66 -19.66 -13.87 -10.21
C SER A 66 -20.76 -13.53 -9.20
N LEU A 67 -20.51 -13.74 -7.89
CA LEU A 67 -21.46 -13.43 -6.81
C LEU A 67 -21.78 -11.94 -6.66
N GLN A 68 -21.03 -11.07 -7.35
CA GLN A 68 -21.26 -9.62 -7.34
C GLN A 68 -22.58 -9.22 -8.01
N ALA A 69 -23.12 -10.04 -8.91
CA ALA A 69 -24.36 -9.75 -9.63
C ALA A 69 -25.64 -9.97 -8.78
N VAL A 70 -25.52 -10.57 -7.59
CA VAL A 70 -26.67 -11.13 -6.85
C VAL A 70 -27.33 -10.14 -5.88
N SER A 71 -26.79 -8.92 -5.69
CA SER A 71 -27.38 -7.93 -4.76
C SER A 71 -27.59 -6.54 -5.39
N PRO A 72 -28.69 -6.33 -6.15
CA PRO A 72 -29.02 -5.03 -6.75
C PRO A 72 -29.58 -4.00 -5.76
N GLU A 73 -30.01 -4.39 -4.57
CA GLU A 73 -30.83 -3.54 -3.69
C GLU A 73 -30.05 -2.65 -2.70
N LYS A 74 -28.73 -2.81 -2.60
CA LYS A 74 -27.87 -1.95 -1.78
C LYS A 74 -26.62 -1.55 -2.56
N ARG A 75 -26.77 -0.66 -3.56
CA ARG A 75 -25.63 0.12 -4.09
C ARG A 75 -25.20 1.16 -3.03
N GLN A 76 -24.74 0.66 -1.89
CA GLN A 76 -23.89 1.45 -1.00
C GLN A 76 -22.61 1.79 -1.77
N GLU A 77 -22.04 2.96 -1.50
CA GLU A 77 -20.74 3.35 -2.05
C GLU A 77 -19.74 2.20 -1.87
N LYS A 78 -19.02 1.87 -2.95
CA LYS A 78 -18.05 0.79 -2.94
C LYS A 78 -16.96 1.07 -1.89
N PRO A 79 -16.58 0.08 -1.06
CA PRO A 79 -15.50 0.25 -0.09
C PRO A 79 -14.16 0.51 -0.78
N SER A 80 -13.29 1.28 -0.12
CA SER A 80 -11.95 1.59 -0.61
C SER A 80 -10.95 0.49 -0.25
N LEU A 81 -10.07 0.15 -1.18
CA LEU A 81 -8.95 -0.76 -0.97
C LEU A 81 -7.66 -0.08 -1.40
N LEU A 82 -6.76 0.11 -0.44
CA LEU A 82 -5.45 0.69 -0.69
C LEU A 82 -4.45 -0.41 -1.01
N ILE A 83 -3.77 -0.29 -2.14
CA ILE A 83 -2.67 -1.16 -2.56
C ILE A 83 -1.39 -0.32 -2.52
N SER A 84 -0.37 -0.78 -1.83
CA SER A 84 0.88 -0.04 -1.66
C SER A 84 2.07 -0.91 -2.01
N ASP A 85 3.01 -0.40 -2.80
CA ASP A 85 4.37 -0.93 -2.75
C ASP A 85 5.00 -0.67 -1.38
N ILE A 86 6.10 -1.36 -1.07
CA ILE A 86 6.82 -1.23 0.20
C ILE A 86 8.03 -0.32 0.06
N ASP A 87 8.94 -0.63 -0.87
CA ASP A 87 10.28 -0.05 -0.89
C ASP A 87 10.26 1.31 -1.62
N ASN A 88 10.65 2.38 -0.94
CA ASN A 88 10.57 3.78 -1.40
C ASN A 88 9.15 4.33 -1.63
N THR A 89 8.14 3.57 -1.21
CA THR A 89 6.74 3.97 -1.24
C THR A 89 6.20 4.11 0.18
N PHE A 90 6.18 2.99 0.93
CA PHE A 90 5.80 2.99 2.33
C PHE A 90 7.02 3.23 3.24
N LEU A 91 8.13 2.55 2.95
CA LEU A 91 9.40 2.63 3.67
C LEU A 91 10.44 3.40 2.86
N SER A 92 11.22 4.25 3.51
CA SER A 92 12.33 4.98 2.89
C SER A 92 13.60 4.11 2.82
N SER A 93 13.66 3.20 1.85
CA SER A 93 14.74 2.21 1.73
C SER A 93 15.99 2.72 1.00
N ARG A 94 15.81 3.51 -0.07
CA ARG A 94 16.85 4.04 -0.96
C ARG A 94 16.61 5.51 -1.32
N ASP A 95 15.77 6.18 -0.56
CA ASP A 95 15.49 7.60 -0.76
C ASP A 95 16.59 8.44 -0.09
N PRO A 96 17.42 9.18 -0.85
CA PRO A 96 18.54 9.93 -0.30
C PRO A 96 18.11 11.08 0.63
N ARG A 97 16.82 11.42 0.68
CA ARG A 97 16.27 12.43 1.59
C ARG A 97 16.06 11.89 3.01
N TYR A 98 16.19 10.58 3.22
CA TYR A 98 15.96 9.89 4.47
C TYR A 98 17.14 8.99 4.80
N GLU A 99 17.36 8.74 6.10
CA GLU A 99 18.36 7.74 6.51
C GLU A 99 17.90 6.35 6.04
N SER A 100 18.83 5.56 5.48
CA SER A 100 18.55 4.27 4.80
C SER A 100 18.20 3.12 5.76
N ASN A 101 17.25 3.36 6.67
CA ASN A 101 16.87 2.43 7.74
C ASN A 101 15.54 1.71 7.46
N SER A 102 15.00 1.84 6.24
CA SER A 102 13.69 1.27 5.87
C SER A 102 12.58 1.68 6.86
N THR A 103 12.59 2.95 7.27
CA THR A 103 11.59 3.54 8.15
C THR A 103 10.39 4.02 7.35
N PRO A 104 9.18 3.99 7.89
CA PRO A 104 8.02 4.60 7.24
C PRO A 104 8.26 6.09 6.95
N TYR A 105 7.75 6.57 5.81
CA TYR A 105 7.74 8.01 5.56
C TYR A 105 6.89 8.74 6.61
N PRO A 106 7.33 9.90 7.14
CA PRO A 106 6.55 10.67 8.11
C PRO A 106 5.12 10.93 7.62
N GLY A 107 4.12 10.60 8.43
CA GLY A 107 2.69 10.81 8.16
C GLY A 107 2.04 9.84 7.16
N ILE A 108 2.78 8.88 6.56
CA ILE A 108 2.23 7.93 5.57
C ILE A 108 1.08 7.09 6.13
N LYS A 109 1.13 6.76 7.42
CA LYS A 109 0.11 5.93 8.08
C LYS A 109 -1.20 6.70 8.20
N GLU A 110 -1.12 7.96 8.60
CA GLU A 110 -2.26 8.86 8.72
C GLU A 110 -2.89 9.12 7.36
N LEU A 111 -2.07 9.25 6.30
CA LEU A 111 -2.56 9.33 4.92
C LEU A 111 -3.32 8.05 4.53
N TYR A 112 -2.77 6.87 4.81
CA TYR A 112 -3.43 5.59 4.47
C TYR A 112 -4.73 5.41 5.26
N LYS A 113 -4.76 5.76 6.54
CA LYS A 113 -5.98 5.75 7.36
C LYS A 113 -7.04 6.68 6.76
N ALA A 114 -6.67 7.91 6.40
CA ALA A 114 -7.59 8.87 5.82
C ALA A 114 -8.19 8.36 4.50
N LEU A 115 -7.36 7.83 3.59
CA LEU A 115 -7.82 7.29 2.30
C LEU A 115 -8.71 6.05 2.43
N LEU A 116 -8.45 5.20 3.43
CA LEU A 116 -9.28 4.03 3.72
C LEU A 116 -10.62 4.44 4.33
N HIS A 117 -10.66 5.52 5.12
CA HIS A 117 -11.91 6.06 5.66
C HIS A 117 -12.71 6.85 4.61
N GLY A 118 -12.02 7.51 3.68
CA GLY A 118 -12.62 8.40 2.70
C GLY A 118 -13.05 9.75 3.30
N ASN A 119 -13.56 10.63 2.44
CA ASN A 119 -14.07 11.96 2.78
C ASN A 119 -15.52 11.95 3.35
N SER A 120 -16.12 10.77 3.57
CA SER A 120 -17.47 10.72 4.14
C SER A 120 -17.42 10.97 5.65
N ASN A 121 -18.09 12.03 6.11
CA ASN A 121 -18.39 12.29 7.53
C ASN A 121 -19.27 11.20 8.17
N ASP A 122 -19.79 10.28 7.35
CA ASP A 122 -20.62 9.19 7.82
C ASP A 122 -19.78 8.16 8.58
N ASP A 123 -20.03 8.07 9.89
CA ASP A 123 -19.81 6.88 10.71
C ASP A 123 -20.65 5.72 10.17
N LEU A 124 -20.39 5.26 8.94
CA LEU A 124 -20.92 4.01 8.42
C LEU A 124 -19.99 2.90 8.92
N PRO A 125 -20.35 2.19 10.02
CA PRO A 125 -19.51 1.12 10.57
C PRO A 125 -19.21 0.01 9.56
N LEU A 126 -20.01 -0.12 8.50
CA LEU A 126 -19.78 -1.09 7.42
C LEU A 126 -18.61 -0.69 6.50
N ARG A 127 -18.45 0.60 6.16
CA ARG A 127 -17.37 1.08 5.28
C ARG A 127 -16.03 0.96 5.96
N ARG A 128 -15.91 1.46 7.21
CA ARG A 128 -14.67 1.33 8.02
C ARG A 128 -14.28 -0.12 8.28
N LYS A 129 -15.26 -1.03 8.46
CA LYS A 129 -14.96 -2.46 8.67
C LYS A 129 -14.44 -3.14 7.40
N ALA A 130 -14.76 -2.61 6.22
CA ALA A 130 -14.47 -3.22 4.93
C ALA A 130 -13.19 -2.71 4.25
N SER A 131 -12.71 -1.52 4.59
CA SER A 131 -11.50 -0.97 4.00
C SER A 131 -10.26 -1.80 4.34
N LEU A 132 -9.46 -2.13 3.31
CA LEU A 132 -8.31 -3.02 3.42
C LEU A 132 -7.06 -2.36 2.84
N CYS A 133 -5.91 -2.55 3.52
CA CYS A 133 -4.60 -2.21 2.99
C CYS A 133 -3.87 -3.49 2.55
N ALA A 134 -3.46 -3.54 1.29
CA ALA A 134 -2.68 -4.62 0.71
C ALA A 134 -1.30 -4.11 0.29
N PHE A 135 -0.22 -4.75 0.75
CA PHE A 135 1.12 -4.45 0.29
C PHE A 135 1.49 -5.32 -0.90
N LEU A 136 1.87 -4.69 -2.01
CA LEU A 136 2.26 -5.33 -3.25
C LEU A 136 3.78 -5.30 -3.38
N THR A 137 4.45 -6.41 -3.05
CA THR A 137 5.91 -6.46 -3.04
C THR A 137 6.45 -7.41 -4.11
N ALA A 138 7.55 -7.02 -4.73
CA ALA A 138 8.31 -7.93 -5.58
C ALA A 138 9.26 -8.84 -4.78
N ARG A 139 9.30 -8.71 -3.44
CA ARG A 139 10.08 -9.59 -2.55
C ARG A 139 9.53 -11.04 -2.64
N PRO A 140 10.40 -12.06 -2.74
CA PRO A 140 9.99 -13.44 -2.91
C PRO A 140 9.22 -13.95 -1.68
N GLY A 141 7.96 -14.32 -1.88
CA GLY A 141 7.13 -14.88 -0.81
C GLY A 141 7.28 -16.38 -0.60
N GLN A 142 7.65 -17.13 -1.63
CA GLN A 142 7.86 -18.56 -1.48
C GLN A 142 9.12 -19.00 -2.23
N PRO A 143 9.99 -19.78 -1.60
CA PRO A 143 11.23 -20.21 -2.20
C PRO A 143 10.95 -21.27 -3.27
N LEU A 144 11.72 -21.25 -4.36
CA LEU A 144 11.61 -22.25 -5.42
C LEU A 144 12.05 -23.65 -4.96
N PHE A 145 13.04 -23.71 -4.07
CA PHE A 145 13.58 -24.95 -3.49
C PHE A 145 13.50 -24.94 -1.96
N LYS A 146 13.33 -26.12 -1.34
CA LYS A 146 13.23 -26.29 0.12
C LYS A 146 14.42 -25.67 0.87
N HIS A 147 15.61 -25.64 0.27
CA HIS A 147 16.82 -25.05 0.87
C HIS A 147 16.80 -23.51 0.98
N PHE A 148 15.97 -22.81 0.20
CA PHE A 148 15.80 -21.34 0.30
C PHE A 148 14.63 -20.92 1.20
N ARG A 149 13.89 -21.87 1.80
CA ARG A 149 12.89 -21.61 2.86
C ARG A 149 13.38 -20.69 3.96
N PRO A 150 14.54 -20.90 4.59
CA PRO A 150 14.99 -20.00 5.66
C PRO A 150 15.16 -18.54 5.19
N LEU A 151 15.62 -18.31 3.95
CA LEU A 151 15.82 -16.95 3.42
C LEU A 151 14.48 -16.24 3.16
N SER A 152 13.55 -16.91 2.50
CA SER A 152 12.20 -16.37 2.25
C SER A 152 11.41 -16.14 3.55
N SER A 153 11.49 -17.07 4.52
CA SER A 153 10.85 -16.92 5.83
C SER A 153 11.47 -15.78 6.62
N LYS A 154 12.78 -15.57 6.52
CA LYS A 154 13.47 -14.43 7.15
C LYS A 154 13.05 -13.10 6.52
N MET A 155 12.96 -13.00 5.18
CA MET A 155 12.48 -11.79 4.50
C MET A 155 11.01 -11.50 4.80
N LYS A 156 10.16 -12.53 4.85
CA LYS A 156 8.76 -12.40 5.28
C LYS A 156 8.66 -11.87 6.70
N LYS A 157 9.44 -12.44 7.61
CA LYS A 157 9.49 -12.02 9.00
C LYS A 157 10.00 -10.58 9.13
N ILE A 158 11.10 -10.21 8.47
CA ILE A 158 11.61 -8.83 8.47
C ILE A 158 10.57 -7.84 7.93
N THR A 159 9.91 -8.17 6.82
CA THR A 159 8.90 -7.28 6.21
C THR A 159 7.67 -7.16 7.10
N SER A 160 7.18 -8.28 7.64
CA SER A 160 6.03 -8.30 8.57
C SER A 160 6.36 -7.62 9.90
N ASP A 161 7.57 -7.80 10.41
CA ASP A 161 8.04 -7.17 11.65
C ASP A 161 8.25 -5.67 11.42
N ALA A 162 8.79 -5.23 10.28
CA ALA A 162 8.91 -3.83 9.91
C ALA A 162 7.53 -3.15 9.80
N LEU A 163 6.55 -3.81 9.15
CA LEU A 163 5.18 -3.29 9.05
C LEU A 163 4.45 -3.29 10.41
N ARG A 164 4.72 -4.27 11.28
CA ARG A 164 4.16 -4.34 12.63
C ARG A 164 4.79 -3.31 13.57
N LEU A 165 6.11 -3.15 13.52
CA LEU A 165 6.89 -2.16 14.30
C LEU A 165 6.61 -0.73 13.82
N ALA A 166 6.26 -0.54 12.54
CA ALA A 166 5.78 0.72 12.00
C ALA A 166 4.43 1.18 12.61
N GLY A 167 3.79 0.38 13.47
CA GLY A 167 2.53 0.77 14.12
C GLY A 167 1.32 0.69 13.19
N ILE A 168 1.44 0.01 12.04
CA ILE A 168 0.28 -0.41 11.25
C ILE A 168 -0.37 -1.59 11.99
N ALA A 169 -1.06 -1.30 13.09
CA ALA A 169 -2.15 -2.13 13.57
C ALA A 169 -3.42 -1.85 12.73
N LEU A 170 -3.30 -1.80 11.40
CA LEU A 170 -4.44 -2.14 10.56
C LEU A 170 -4.61 -3.64 10.80
N GLU A 171 -5.60 -4.03 11.60
CA GLU A 171 -5.78 -5.37 12.19
C GLU A 171 -5.80 -6.52 11.15
N LYS A 172 -5.70 -6.21 9.85
CA LYS A 172 -5.78 -7.11 8.70
C LYS A 172 -4.77 -6.69 7.62
N GLN A 173 -3.48 -6.92 7.83
CA GLN A 173 -2.47 -6.70 6.79
C GLN A 173 -2.55 -7.82 5.75
N LEU A 174 -2.75 -7.46 4.47
CA LEU A 174 -2.59 -8.38 3.35
C LEU A 174 -1.27 -8.07 2.64
N ILE A 175 -0.44 -9.08 2.39
CA ILE A 175 0.79 -8.94 1.59
C ILE A 175 0.70 -9.83 0.36
N LEU A 176 0.73 -9.19 -0.80
CA LEU A 176 0.83 -9.79 -2.13
C LEU A 176 2.31 -9.95 -2.48
N TRP A 177 2.84 -11.12 -2.14
CA TRP A 177 4.22 -11.48 -2.40
C TRP A 177 4.51 -11.74 -3.88
N GLY A 178 5.72 -11.36 -4.30
CA GLY A 178 6.27 -11.72 -5.59
C GLY A 178 6.59 -13.21 -5.69
N ASP A 179 6.56 -13.74 -6.91
CA ASP A 179 7.06 -15.08 -7.20
C ASP A 179 8.60 -15.04 -7.24
N PHE A 180 9.26 -16.00 -6.59
CA PHE A 180 10.73 -16.11 -6.57
C PHE A 180 11.31 -16.22 -7.98
N LEU A 181 10.57 -16.80 -8.94
CA LEU A 181 10.97 -16.88 -10.35
C LEU A 181 11.06 -15.50 -11.02
N HIS A 182 10.30 -14.52 -10.55
CA HIS A 182 10.34 -13.14 -11.06
C HIS A 182 11.41 -12.28 -10.38
N CYS A 183 11.96 -12.77 -9.25
CA CYS A 183 13.10 -12.18 -8.54
C CYS A 183 14.46 -12.65 -9.09
N LEU A 184 14.50 -13.71 -9.90
CA LEU A 184 15.74 -14.14 -10.55
C LEU A 184 16.09 -13.13 -11.65
N PRO A 185 17.30 -12.54 -11.63
CA PRO A 185 17.70 -11.57 -12.63
C PRO A 185 17.70 -12.23 -14.02
N GLN A 186 16.78 -11.83 -14.88
CA GLN A 186 16.89 -12.09 -16.31
C GLN A 186 17.83 -11.04 -16.92
N PRO A 187 18.81 -11.42 -17.76
CA PRO A 187 19.74 -10.47 -18.37
C PRO A 187 18.98 -9.33 -19.07
N GLY A 188 19.24 -8.08 -18.66
CA GLY A 188 18.70 -6.86 -19.29
C GLY A 188 17.31 -6.39 -18.86
N SER A 189 16.66 -7.00 -17.84
CA SER A 189 15.22 -6.73 -17.61
C SER A 189 14.71 -6.96 -16.17
N MET A 190 15.54 -6.75 -15.13
CA MET A 190 15.15 -7.00 -13.73
C MET A 190 13.89 -6.22 -13.31
N TYR A 191 13.78 -4.93 -13.61
CA TYR A 191 12.57 -4.16 -13.25
C TYR A 191 11.31 -4.63 -13.99
N LYS A 192 11.42 -5.04 -15.26
CA LYS A 192 10.24 -5.56 -15.98
C LYS A 192 9.78 -6.91 -15.44
N SER A 193 10.65 -7.75 -14.88
CA SER A 193 10.23 -9.01 -14.25
C SER A 193 9.50 -8.76 -12.93
N LEU A 194 9.97 -7.80 -12.12
CA LEU A 194 9.28 -7.36 -10.90
C LEU A 194 7.89 -6.78 -11.21
N GLY A 195 7.80 -5.90 -12.22
CA GLY A 195 6.54 -5.33 -12.69
C GLY A 195 5.54 -6.40 -13.17
N LYS A 196 5.99 -7.40 -13.94
CA LYS A 196 5.14 -8.53 -14.37
C LYS A 196 4.54 -9.31 -13.20
N GLY A 197 5.34 -9.55 -12.15
CA GLY A 197 4.86 -10.22 -10.94
C GLY A 197 3.79 -9.39 -10.21
N LYS A 198 4.02 -8.07 -10.06
CA LYS A 198 3.07 -7.14 -9.47
C LYS A 198 1.75 -7.10 -10.25
N ILE A 199 1.81 -7.00 -11.58
CA ILE A 199 0.64 -7.00 -12.47
C ILE A 199 -0.14 -8.31 -12.36
N ALA A 200 0.54 -9.47 -12.43
CA ALA A 200 -0.13 -10.76 -12.34
C ALA A 200 -0.80 -11.00 -10.97
N ASN A 201 -0.24 -10.46 -9.89
CA ASN A 201 -0.87 -10.47 -8.58
C ASN A 201 -2.09 -9.56 -8.55
N PHE A 202 -1.98 -8.34 -9.08
CA PHE A 202 -3.11 -7.41 -9.16
C PHE A 202 -4.26 -7.95 -10.00
N ASP A 203 -4.01 -8.56 -11.17
CA ASP A 203 -5.08 -9.06 -12.05
C ASP A 203 -5.92 -10.17 -11.39
N LYS A 204 -5.31 -10.98 -10.53
CA LYS A 204 -6.04 -12.00 -9.77
C LYS A 204 -6.72 -11.39 -8.54
N PHE A 205 -6.04 -10.46 -7.88
CA PHE A 205 -6.54 -9.78 -6.69
C PHE A 205 -7.76 -8.89 -7.01
N SER A 206 -7.70 -8.10 -8.06
CA SER A 206 -8.78 -7.22 -8.52
C SER A 206 -10.06 -7.99 -8.84
N LYS A 207 -9.98 -9.20 -9.38
CA LYS A 207 -11.14 -10.09 -9.59
C LYS A 207 -11.83 -10.47 -8.28
N LEU A 208 -11.03 -10.80 -7.26
CA LEU A 208 -11.55 -11.16 -5.94
C LEU A 208 -12.19 -9.97 -5.21
N TYR A 209 -11.79 -8.74 -5.53
CA TYR A 209 -12.26 -7.50 -4.91
C TYR A 209 -12.95 -6.56 -5.92
N ALA A 210 -13.60 -7.06 -6.97
CA ALA A 210 -14.17 -6.16 -8.00
C ALA A 210 -15.38 -5.31 -7.53
N ASP A 211 -15.89 -5.57 -6.33
CA ASP A 211 -16.83 -4.72 -5.59
C ASP A 211 -16.17 -3.56 -4.84
N TYR A 212 -14.84 -3.43 -4.87
CA TYR A 212 -14.09 -2.35 -4.25
C TYR A 212 -13.72 -1.24 -5.24
N GLN A 213 -13.32 -0.10 -4.69
CA GLN A 213 -12.55 0.93 -5.38
C GLN A 213 -11.09 0.86 -4.94
N PHE A 214 -10.17 0.93 -5.88
CA PHE A 214 -8.75 0.77 -5.64
C PHE A 214 -8.04 2.13 -5.60
N ILE A 215 -7.14 2.27 -4.64
CA ILE A 215 -6.15 3.33 -4.61
C ILE A 215 -4.77 2.66 -4.63
N PHE A 216 -3.89 3.07 -5.54
CA PHE A 216 -2.55 2.49 -5.63
C PHE A 216 -1.47 3.50 -5.24
N PHE A 217 -0.48 3.06 -4.46
CA PHE A 217 0.75 3.77 -4.14
C PHE A 217 1.95 2.97 -4.65
N GLY A 218 2.86 3.65 -5.35
CA GLY A 218 4.14 3.10 -5.80
C GLY A 218 5.20 4.19 -5.94
N ASP A 219 6.35 3.85 -6.52
CA ASP A 219 7.44 4.79 -6.78
C ASP A 219 7.94 4.76 -8.23
N ASN A 220 8.55 5.85 -8.69
CA ASN A 220 9.13 5.91 -10.04
C ASN A 220 10.58 5.39 -10.11
N GLY A 221 11.15 4.91 -9.01
CA GLY A 221 12.48 4.31 -8.94
C GLY A 221 12.54 2.96 -9.66
N GLU A 222 11.50 2.14 -9.50
CA GLU A 222 11.41 0.79 -10.07
C GLU A 222 10.35 0.68 -11.19
N ALA A 223 9.44 -0.30 -11.12
CA ALA A 223 8.52 -0.66 -12.19
C ALA A 223 7.08 -0.15 -11.98
N ASP A 224 6.82 0.66 -10.96
CA ASP A 224 5.44 0.92 -10.53
C ASP A 224 4.66 1.84 -11.46
N ILE A 225 5.33 2.65 -12.29
CA ILE A 225 4.66 3.37 -13.39
C ILE A 225 4.09 2.39 -14.42
N ASP A 226 4.84 1.35 -14.78
CA ASP A 226 4.36 0.33 -15.73
C ASP A 226 3.23 -0.49 -15.12
N VAL A 227 3.32 -0.78 -13.82
CA VAL A 227 2.26 -1.44 -13.05
C VAL A 227 1.00 -0.57 -13.00
N ALA A 228 1.14 0.72 -12.69
CA ALA A 228 0.04 1.68 -12.66
C ALA A 228 -0.71 1.76 -13.99
N ARG A 229 0.03 1.88 -15.10
CA ARG A 229 -0.55 1.86 -16.45
C ARG A 229 -1.26 0.54 -16.76
N ALA A 230 -0.74 -0.58 -16.29
CA ALA A 230 -1.40 -1.88 -16.45
C ALA A 230 -2.69 -1.97 -15.63
N MET A 231 -2.68 -1.48 -14.38
CA MET A 231 -3.87 -1.40 -13.53
C MET A 231 -4.96 -0.52 -14.15
N LEU A 232 -4.60 0.62 -14.74
CA LEU A 232 -5.56 1.48 -15.45
C LEU A 232 -6.17 0.78 -16.66
N ARG A 233 -5.37 0.01 -17.41
CA ARG A 233 -5.87 -0.77 -18.56
C ARG A 233 -6.80 -1.91 -18.13
N SER A 234 -6.52 -2.61 -17.03
CA SER A 234 -7.29 -3.78 -16.61
C SER A 234 -8.46 -3.46 -15.70
N ALA A 235 -8.36 -2.41 -14.88
CA ALA A 235 -9.31 -2.07 -13.83
C ALA A 235 -9.59 -0.56 -13.71
N GLY A 236 -9.35 0.25 -14.75
CA GLY A 236 -9.44 1.71 -14.70
C GLY A 236 -10.74 2.27 -14.10
N ALA A 237 -11.89 1.68 -14.43
CA ALA A 237 -13.19 2.09 -13.85
C ALA A 237 -13.33 1.82 -12.34
N ALA A 238 -12.46 0.99 -11.77
CA ALA A 238 -12.39 0.71 -10.34
C ALA A 238 -11.23 1.44 -9.65
N MET A 239 -10.35 2.14 -10.37
CA MET A 239 -9.23 2.89 -9.79
C MET A 239 -9.69 4.31 -9.43
N SER A 240 -9.76 4.65 -8.15
CA SER A 240 -10.08 6.01 -7.70
C SER A 240 -8.89 6.95 -7.85
N ALA A 241 -7.68 6.47 -7.57
CA ALA A 241 -6.46 7.24 -7.76
C ALA A 241 -5.23 6.33 -7.78
N ILE A 242 -4.19 6.81 -8.46
CA ILE A 242 -2.85 6.22 -8.44
C ILE A 242 -1.87 7.30 -8.03
N PHE A 243 -1.09 7.04 -6.99
CA PHE A 243 -0.06 7.92 -6.46
C PHE A 243 1.32 7.30 -6.70
N ILE A 244 2.21 8.04 -7.33
CA ILE A 244 3.60 7.60 -7.57
C ILE A 244 4.56 8.59 -6.93
N HIS A 245 5.37 8.08 -6.00
CA HIS A 245 6.41 8.85 -5.34
C HIS A 245 7.53 9.19 -6.32
N ASP A 246 7.87 10.47 -6.42
CA ASP A 246 8.94 10.96 -7.28
C ASP A 246 10.31 10.88 -6.61
N LEU A 247 11.08 9.87 -6.97
CA LEU A 247 12.48 9.69 -6.59
C LEU A 247 13.45 10.17 -7.68
N LYS A 248 12.97 10.30 -8.92
CA LYS A 248 13.77 10.65 -10.10
C LYS A 248 13.75 12.14 -10.45
N ASN A 249 12.98 12.95 -9.70
CA ASN A 249 12.79 14.38 -9.94
C ASN A 249 12.27 14.65 -11.36
N LEU A 250 11.10 14.08 -11.67
CA LEU A 250 10.42 14.28 -12.95
C LEU A 250 10.19 15.77 -13.23
N SER A 251 10.29 16.14 -14.50
CA SER A 251 10.01 17.50 -14.95
C SER A 251 8.52 17.83 -14.82
N PRO A 252 8.15 19.12 -14.74
CA PRO A 252 6.75 19.54 -14.69
C PRO A 252 5.90 19.02 -15.86
N ASP A 253 6.49 18.88 -17.06
CA ASP A 253 5.78 18.41 -18.25
C ASP A 253 5.52 16.89 -18.18
N GLU A 254 6.48 16.11 -17.68
CA GLU A 254 6.26 14.68 -17.40
C GLU A 254 5.16 14.48 -16.35
N ILE A 255 5.17 15.27 -15.27
CA ILE A 255 4.15 15.20 -14.22
C ILE A 255 2.76 15.49 -14.79
N LYS A 256 2.62 16.50 -15.66
CA LYS A 256 1.35 16.82 -16.34
C LYS A 256 0.90 15.67 -17.25
N GLN A 257 1.82 15.06 -17.98
CA GLN A 257 1.52 13.91 -18.83
C GLN A 257 0.97 12.74 -18.01
N PHE A 258 1.62 12.39 -16.89
CA PHE A 258 1.12 11.33 -15.99
C PHE A 258 -0.24 11.69 -15.38
N ALA A 259 -0.45 12.93 -14.98
CA ALA A 259 -1.73 13.37 -14.44
C ALA A 259 -2.87 13.23 -15.46
N ALA A 260 -2.61 13.46 -16.74
CA ALA A 260 -3.57 13.23 -17.82
C ALA A 260 -3.90 11.73 -18.04
N GLU A 261 -2.97 10.83 -17.68
CA GLU A 261 -3.21 9.38 -17.65
C GLU A 261 -3.95 8.92 -16.37
N GLY A 262 -4.19 9.80 -15.39
CA GLY A 262 -4.76 9.44 -14.09
C GLY A 262 -3.73 8.94 -13.07
N ILE A 263 -2.44 9.21 -13.31
CA ILE A 263 -1.32 8.87 -12.42
C ILE A 263 -0.82 10.17 -11.78
N PHE A 264 -0.97 10.29 -10.47
CA PHE A 264 -0.59 11.49 -9.74
C PHE A 264 0.79 11.33 -9.11
N ILE A 265 1.75 12.11 -9.61
CA ILE A 265 3.11 12.16 -9.08
C ILE A 265 3.13 13.04 -7.84
N TYR A 266 3.74 12.58 -6.75
CA TYR A 266 3.91 13.36 -5.52
C TYR A 266 5.36 13.34 -5.03
N LYS A 267 5.78 14.40 -4.35
CA LYS A 267 7.16 14.53 -3.82
C LYS A 267 7.27 14.32 -2.31
N SER A 268 6.19 14.55 -1.58
CA SER A 268 6.10 14.37 -0.13
C SER A 268 4.72 13.83 0.27
N ILE A 269 4.58 13.41 1.52
CA ILE A 269 3.29 12.95 2.05
C ILE A 269 2.26 14.09 2.12
N ILE A 270 2.69 15.33 2.37
CA ILE A 270 1.80 16.50 2.36
C ILE A 270 1.34 16.79 0.92
N ASP A 271 2.24 16.67 -0.06
CA ASP A 271 1.91 16.79 -1.49
C ASP A 271 0.91 15.71 -1.93
N ALA A 272 1.08 14.46 -1.47
CA ALA A 272 0.10 13.40 -1.70
C ALA A 272 -1.25 13.70 -1.03
N ALA A 273 -1.26 14.25 0.18
CA ALA A 273 -2.48 14.66 0.88
C ALA A 273 -3.19 15.82 0.14
N LEU A 274 -2.45 16.80 -0.38
CA LEU A 274 -2.98 17.88 -1.22
C LEU A 274 -3.67 17.35 -2.48
N ILE A 275 -3.02 16.40 -3.16
CA ILE A 275 -3.61 15.74 -4.34
C ILE A 275 -4.88 14.98 -3.92
N ALA A 276 -4.82 14.19 -2.84
CA ALA A 276 -5.97 13.43 -2.34
C ALA A 276 -7.15 14.34 -1.97
N LEU A 277 -6.87 15.47 -1.33
CA LEU A 277 -7.85 16.48 -0.97
C LEU A 277 -8.50 17.10 -2.21
N THR A 278 -7.68 17.48 -3.19
CA THR A 278 -8.15 18.03 -4.48
C THR A 278 -8.98 17.04 -5.28
N LYS A 279 -8.79 15.73 -5.03
CA LYS A 279 -9.57 14.64 -5.60
C LYS A 279 -10.75 14.21 -4.72
N GLU A 280 -11.01 14.95 -3.64
CA GLU A 280 -12.10 14.68 -2.69
C GLU A 280 -12.03 13.29 -2.05
N LEU A 281 -10.84 12.68 -2.01
CA LEU A 281 -10.60 11.37 -1.39
C LEU A 281 -10.47 11.46 0.13
N ILE A 282 -10.09 12.64 0.63
CA ILE A 282 -9.96 12.94 2.06
C ILE A 282 -10.59 14.32 2.35
N SER A 283 -10.93 14.55 3.62
CA SER A 283 -11.46 15.83 4.10
C SER A 283 -10.37 16.85 4.44
N HIS A 284 -10.76 18.12 4.65
CA HIS A 284 -9.86 19.16 5.15
C HIS A 284 -9.24 18.79 6.50
N GLU A 285 -10.04 18.26 7.43
CA GLU A 285 -9.58 17.84 8.76
C GLU A 285 -8.56 16.70 8.66
N GLN A 286 -8.82 15.70 7.81
CA GLN A 286 -7.88 14.61 7.57
C GLN A 286 -6.57 15.11 6.96
N ALA A 287 -6.61 16.08 6.03
CA ALA A 287 -5.39 16.69 5.48
C ALA A 287 -4.56 17.41 6.56
N LEU A 288 -5.22 18.08 7.52
CA LEU A 288 -4.57 18.71 8.65
C LEU A 288 -3.95 17.69 9.61
N ASP A 289 -4.65 16.59 9.91
CA ASP A 289 -4.12 15.48 10.72
C ASP A 289 -2.87 14.85 10.11
N ILE A 290 -2.86 14.67 8.79
CA ILE A 290 -1.68 14.19 8.07
C ILE A 290 -0.53 15.18 8.21
N ALA A 291 -0.78 16.48 8.03
CA ALA A 291 0.24 17.51 8.20
C ALA A 291 0.83 17.53 9.62
N ARG A 292 -0.01 17.41 10.66
CA ARG A 292 0.43 17.27 12.06
C ARG A 292 1.33 16.05 12.24
N ALA A 293 0.93 14.90 11.68
CA ALA A 293 1.69 13.66 11.76
C ALA A 293 3.04 13.77 11.06
N VAL A 294 3.10 14.37 9.86
CA VAL A 294 4.35 14.62 9.13
C VAL A 294 5.31 15.44 9.98
N VAL A 295 4.86 16.56 10.56
CA VAL A 295 5.70 17.41 11.42
C VAL A 295 6.17 16.62 12.66
N ASN A 296 5.25 16.03 13.41
CA ASN A 296 5.56 15.30 14.65
C ASN A 296 6.48 14.07 14.43
N GLU A 297 6.35 13.35 13.32
CA GLU A 297 7.21 12.19 13.03
C GLU A 297 8.56 12.62 12.46
N THR A 298 8.61 13.72 11.70
CA THR A 298 9.88 14.34 11.29
C THR A 298 10.68 14.77 12.52
N ASP A 299 9.99 15.23 13.57
CA ASP A 299 10.59 15.67 14.84
C ASP A 299 11.46 14.62 15.54
N ASN A 300 11.14 13.33 15.36
CA ASN A 300 11.77 12.23 16.10
C ASN A 300 12.82 11.46 15.27
N SER A 301 13.09 11.89 14.04
CA SER A 301 13.74 11.04 13.02
C SER A 301 15.22 11.32 12.74
N HIS A 302 15.85 12.30 13.41
CA HIS A 302 17.25 12.66 13.13
C HIS A 302 18.13 12.61 14.38
N THR A 303 19.16 11.77 14.34
CA THR A 303 20.16 11.62 15.41
C THR A 303 21.60 11.60 14.89
N SER A 304 21.82 11.84 13.59
CA SER A 304 23.12 11.72 12.94
C SER A 304 23.88 13.05 12.93
N SER A 305 25.18 13.00 13.24
CA SER A 305 26.10 14.14 13.18
C SER A 305 26.86 14.26 11.84
N ASP A 306 26.48 13.49 10.82
CA ASP A 306 27.09 13.54 9.47
C ASP A 306 26.56 14.74 8.66
N ASP A 307 27.46 15.58 8.13
CA ASP A 307 27.14 16.74 7.29
C ASP A 307 26.23 16.41 6.09
N LYS A 308 26.38 15.21 5.50
CA LYS A 308 25.50 14.76 4.41
C LYS A 308 24.09 14.48 4.90
N ALA A 309 23.95 13.87 6.07
CA ALA A 309 22.66 13.60 6.70
C ALA A 309 21.96 14.92 7.10
N ILE A 310 22.71 15.87 7.65
CA ILE A 310 22.23 17.21 7.99
C ILE A 310 21.73 17.94 6.73
N THR A 311 22.51 17.90 5.64
CA THR A 311 22.13 18.51 4.37
C THR A 311 20.84 17.90 3.81
N ALA A 312 20.72 16.58 3.84
CA ALA A 312 19.51 15.87 3.41
C ALA A 312 18.29 16.22 4.29
N PHE A 313 18.49 16.27 5.61
CA PHE A 313 17.47 16.67 6.58
C PHE A 313 16.98 18.10 6.31
N ASN A 314 17.87 19.07 6.11
CA ASN A 314 17.50 20.46 5.84
C ASN A 314 16.70 20.61 4.55
N ARG A 315 17.11 19.91 3.47
CA ARG A 315 16.33 19.86 2.22
C ARG A 315 14.93 19.28 2.43
N ARG A 316 14.80 18.27 3.28
CA ARG A 316 13.50 17.69 3.64
C ARG A 316 12.63 18.70 4.40
N ILE A 317 13.20 19.43 5.36
CA ILE A 317 12.50 20.48 6.11
C ILE A 317 12.00 21.58 5.17
N GLU A 318 12.85 22.04 4.24
CA GLU A 318 12.47 23.04 3.23
C GLU A 318 11.30 22.56 2.35
N ALA A 319 11.36 21.31 1.89
CA ALA A 319 10.28 20.71 1.12
C ALA A 319 8.96 20.61 1.92
N ILE A 320 9.02 20.13 3.17
CA ILE A 320 7.83 20.07 4.05
C ILE A 320 7.25 21.46 4.28
N SER A 321 8.10 22.47 4.52
CA SER A 321 7.68 23.85 4.76
C SER A 321 6.95 24.44 3.55
N LEU A 322 7.49 24.22 2.34
CA LEU A 322 6.83 24.63 1.09
C LEU A 322 5.47 23.94 0.91
N ASP A 323 5.36 22.66 1.25
CA ASP A 323 4.13 21.90 1.08
C ASP A 323 3.07 22.30 2.09
N LEU A 324 3.48 22.63 3.32
CA LEU A 324 2.60 23.24 4.31
C LEU A 324 2.12 24.63 3.85
N GLN A 325 2.97 25.44 3.21
CA GLN A 325 2.52 26.71 2.63
C GLN A 325 1.46 26.50 1.56
N ARG A 326 1.65 25.52 0.68
CA ARG A 326 0.65 25.14 -0.33
C ARG A 326 -0.66 24.66 0.31
N LEU A 327 -0.58 23.88 1.37
CA LEU A 327 -1.75 23.45 2.15
C LEU A 327 -2.47 24.61 2.84
N HIS A 328 -1.73 25.56 3.40
CA HIS A 328 -2.31 26.77 3.98
C HIS A 328 -3.00 27.63 2.92
N GLN A 329 -2.43 27.76 1.72
CA GLN A 329 -3.08 28.48 0.63
C GLN A 329 -4.41 27.85 0.22
N GLN A 330 -4.53 26.52 0.31
CA GLN A 330 -5.75 25.81 -0.05
C GLN A 330 -6.80 25.80 1.08
N LEU A 331 -6.38 25.65 2.34
CA LEU A 331 -7.28 25.50 3.49
C LEU A 331 -7.55 26.81 4.25
N ALA A 332 -6.67 27.80 4.11
CA ALA A 332 -6.64 29.03 4.91
C ALA A 332 -6.63 28.77 6.44
N ASP A 333 -6.15 27.61 6.88
CA ASP A 333 -6.17 27.21 8.29
C ASP A 333 -4.97 27.81 9.05
N PRO A 334 -5.20 28.58 10.15
CA PRO A 334 -4.15 29.22 10.92
C PRO A 334 -3.22 28.23 11.63
N GLU A 335 -3.66 27.01 11.93
CA GLU A 335 -2.81 26.00 12.56
C GLU A 335 -1.64 25.60 11.67
N ILE A 336 -1.83 25.62 10.34
CA ILE A 336 -0.77 25.29 9.40
C ILE A 336 0.38 26.29 9.52
N ILE A 337 0.10 27.56 9.85
CA ILE A 337 1.13 28.57 10.12
C ILE A 337 1.97 28.17 11.34
N GLU A 338 1.34 27.64 12.39
CA GLU A 338 2.05 27.14 13.56
C GLU A 338 2.89 25.90 13.25
N LEU A 339 2.39 24.98 12.41
CA LEU A 339 3.16 23.85 11.90
C LEU A 339 4.39 24.30 11.10
N ILE A 340 4.25 25.31 10.23
CA ILE A 340 5.36 25.92 9.47
C ILE A 340 6.41 26.51 10.42
N LYS A 341 5.97 27.25 11.45
CA LYS A 341 6.90 27.81 12.45
C LYS A 341 7.65 26.70 13.19
N ARG A 342 6.94 25.64 13.61
CA ARG A 342 7.54 24.48 14.31
C ARG A 342 8.58 23.77 13.46
N ILE A 343 8.28 23.49 12.18
CA ILE A 343 9.22 22.78 11.31
C ILE A 343 10.43 23.65 10.97
N ASN A 344 10.24 24.96 10.72
CA ASN A 344 11.33 25.88 10.40
C ASN A 344 12.26 26.16 11.58
N LYS A 345 11.76 26.13 12.82
CA LYS A 345 12.60 26.24 14.02
C LYS A 345 13.69 25.16 14.05
N LYS A 346 13.47 24.03 13.39
CA LYS A 346 14.42 22.89 13.34
C LYS A 346 15.51 23.05 12.31
N HIS A 347 15.24 23.80 11.23
CA HIS A 347 16.26 24.21 10.25
C HIS A 347 17.38 25.03 10.90
N LEU A 348 17.05 25.77 11.97
CA LEU A 348 17.94 26.71 12.66
C LEU A 348 18.72 26.11 13.86
N LEU A 349 18.50 24.84 14.23
CA LEU A 349 19.21 24.23 15.36
C LEU A 349 20.53 23.59 14.88
N PRO A 350 21.70 23.97 15.44
CA PRO A 350 22.93 23.23 15.18
C PRO A 350 22.85 21.80 15.77
N PRO A 351 23.52 20.80 15.16
CA PRO A 351 23.40 19.38 15.54
C PRO A 351 23.74 19.06 17.00
N SER A 352 24.45 19.95 17.69
CA SER A 352 24.93 19.72 19.06
C SER A 352 23.91 20.02 20.17
N LEU A 353 22.66 20.41 19.85
CA LEU A 353 21.66 20.82 20.86
C LEU A 353 20.36 20.00 20.85
N SER A 354 20.21 19.02 19.96
CA SER A 354 18.99 18.20 19.90
C SER A 354 18.95 17.07 20.95
N SER A 355 20.06 16.76 21.63
CA SER A 355 20.10 15.76 22.70
C SER A 355 19.57 16.26 24.05
N ASP A 356 19.43 17.57 24.24
CA ASP A 356 19.07 18.17 25.54
C ASP A 356 17.58 18.50 25.68
N LEU A 357 16.74 18.13 24.70
CA LEU A 357 15.28 18.26 24.78
C LEU A 357 14.61 16.94 25.20
N SER A 358 15.20 16.21 26.15
CA SER A 358 14.48 15.22 26.95
C SER A 358 13.86 15.90 28.17
N TYR A 359 12.52 15.97 28.17
CA TYR A 359 11.61 16.23 29.30
C TYR A 359 12.25 16.61 30.65
N SER A 360 12.00 17.86 31.06
CA SER A 360 11.80 18.22 32.47
C SER A 360 10.35 18.63 32.67
#